data_AF-I0YPX6-F1
#
_entry.id   AF-I0YPX6-F1
#
_cell.length_a   1.000
_cell.length_b   1.000
_cell.length_c   1.000
_cell.angle_alpha   90.00
_cell.angle_beta   90.00
_cell.angle_gamma   90.00
#
_symmetry.space_group_name_H-M   'P 1'
#
loop_
_entity.id
_entity.type
_entity.pdbx_description
1 polymer ?
#
loop_
_entity_poly.entity_id
_entity_poly.type
_entity_poly.pdbx_seq_one_letter_code
_entity_poly.pdbx_strand_id
1 'polypeptide(L)'
;MASAEEFLNSGKEVGVETWRIEDFKPVKQGPTAFGKFYTGDSYIILNTKQAGGGKVSHDIHFWQGKESSQDDTGASAILAEQLDAAMGGKPKEFREVQGSESPEFLQIFKGGVKYLAGGAASGFHHHEDAPHKAALFHAKGVRVTEVPLGGASLNSGDVFILDNGAKIFVWTGASASPLEKNKALTHTIALRDDKDHQGKSQVIHLEEGDVEGEDATDFFAALGASDPKGITFATA
;
A
#
# COMPACT_ATOMS: atom_id res chain seq x y z
N MET A 1 12.05 -20.31 20.50
CA MET A 1 13.07 -20.25 19.44
C MET A 1 12.50 -20.71 18.09
N ALA A 2 11.34 -20.19 17.68
CA ALA A 2 10.74 -20.50 16.37
C ALA A 2 10.95 -19.35 15.36
N SER A 3 11.19 -18.13 15.84
CA SER A 3 11.33 -16.91 15.02
C SER A 3 12.66 -16.80 14.26
N ALA A 4 13.74 -17.44 14.75
CA ALA A 4 15.05 -17.40 14.10
C ALA A 4 15.12 -18.22 12.80
N GLU A 5 14.24 -19.21 12.63
CA GLU A 5 14.19 -20.05 11.42
C GLU A 5 13.60 -19.30 10.22
N GLU A 6 12.65 -18.39 10.45
CA GLU A 6 11.99 -17.60 9.40
C GLU A 6 12.94 -16.58 8.72
N PHE A 7 13.99 -16.19 9.45
CA PHE A 7 15.06 -15.32 8.94
C PHE A 7 16.25 -16.09 8.38
N LEU A 8 16.23 -17.42 8.44
CA LEU A 8 17.34 -18.25 7.99
C LEU A 8 17.62 -17.97 6.51
N ASN A 9 18.88 -17.67 6.21
CA ASN A 9 19.37 -17.33 4.86
C ASN A 9 18.94 -15.97 4.29
N SER A 10 18.31 -15.10 5.08
CA SER A 10 18.07 -13.72 4.66
C SER A 10 19.38 -12.93 4.45
N GLY A 11 19.33 -11.92 3.61
CA GLY A 11 20.41 -10.96 3.40
C GLY A 11 21.66 -11.50 2.70
N LYS A 12 21.57 -12.64 2.00
CA LYS A 12 22.69 -13.23 1.26
C LYS A 12 22.97 -12.56 -0.08
N GLU A 13 21.94 -12.04 -0.73
CA GLU A 13 22.03 -11.41 -2.05
C GLU A 13 21.55 -9.97 -1.98
N VAL A 14 22.09 -9.13 -2.87
CA VAL A 14 21.65 -7.73 -3.00
C VAL A 14 20.17 -7.71 -3.40
N GLY A 15 19.36 -7.00 -2.64
CA GLY A 15 17.92 -6.99 -2.83
C GLY A 15 17.17 -6.62 -1.57
N VAL A 16 15.84 -6.69 -1.67
CA VAL A 16 14.93 -6.36 -0.58
C VAL A 16 14.11 -7.59 -0.25
N GLU A 17 14.07 -7.93 1.04
CA GLU A 17 13.20 -8.97 1.57
C GLU A 17 12.19 -8.33 2.53
N THR A 18 10.96 -8.81 2.51
CA THR A 18 9.87 -8.25 3.33
C THR A 18 9.14 -9.37 4.04
N TRP A 19 8.87 -9.17 5.32
CA TRP A 19 8.03 -10.03 6.14
C TRP A 19 6.90 -9.21 6.75
N ARG A 20 5.71 -9.79 6.79
CA ARG A 20 4.56 -9.27 7.53
C ARG A 20 4.51 -9.96 8.89
N ILE A 21 4.16 -9.24 9.95
CA ILE A 21 3.99 -9.85 11.25
C ILE A 21 2.59 -10.46 11.31
N GLU A 22 2.51 -11.77 11.53
CA GLU A 22 1.27 -12.53 11.70
C GLU A 22 1.45 -13.48 12.89
N ASP A 23 0.56 -13.43 13.88
CA ASP A 23 0.64 -14.28 15.10
C ASP A 23 2.04 -14.30 15.77
N PHE A 24 2.63 -13.12 15.96
CA PHE A 24 3.99 -12.93 16.52
C PHE A 24 5.13 -13.56 15.70
N LYS A 25 4.88 -13.91 14.43
CA LYS A 25 5.88 -14.50 13.52
C LYS A 25 6.08 -13.62 12.29
N PRO A 26 7.33 -13.56 11.77
CA PRO A 26 7.59 -12.87 10.52
C PRO A 26 7.26 -13.80 9.34
N VAL A 27 6.18 -13.53 8.61
CA VAL A 27 5.76 -14.29 7.42
C VAL A 27 6.31 -13.65 6.15
N LYS A 28 7.16 -14.38 5.41
CA LYS A 28 7.84 -13.85 4.22
C LYS A 28 6.85 -13.52 3.10
N GLN A 29 7.00 -12.33 2.53
CA GLN A 29 6.13 -11.80 1.48
C GLN A 29 6.71 -12.08 0.09
N GLY A 30 5.83 -12.39 -0.85
CA GLY A 30 6.19 -12.61 -2.26
C GLY A 30 6.39 -11.30 -3.03
N PRO A 31 6.96 -11.37 -4.25
CA PRO A 31 7.24 -10.18 -5.07
C PRO A 31 6.03 -9.29 -5.38
N THR A 32 4.83 -9.87 -5.47
CA THR A 32 3.57 -9.16 -5.77
C THR A 32 3.08 -8.28 -4.63
N ALA A 33 3.56 -8.50 -3.41
CA ALA A 33 3.26 -7.69 -2.23
C ALA A 33 4.25 -6.53 -2.04
N PHE A 34 5.30 -6.43 -2.86
CA PHE A 34 6.33 -5.42 -2.72
C PHE A 34 5.74 -4.00 -2.78
N GLY A 35 5.99 -3.20 -1.74
CA GLY A 35 5.49 -1.83 -1.62
C GLY A 35 4.04 -1.69 -1.18
N LYS A 36 3.34 -2.80 -0.86
CA LYS A 36 1.97 -2.79 -0.32
C LYS A 36 2.01 -3.09 1.18
N PHE A 37 1.41 -2.21 1.99
CA PHE A 37 1.38 -2.34 3.45
C PHE A 37 -0.05 -2.16 3.96
N TYR A 38 -0.50 -3.11 4.77
CA TYR A 38 -1.79 -3.00 5.45
C TYR A 38 -1.69 -2.05 6.65
N THR A 39 -2.65 -1.14 6.80
CA THR A 39 -2.69 -0.14 7.87
C THR A 39 -2.80 -0.76 9.25
N GLY A 40 -3.41 -1.95 9.33
CA GLY A 40 -3.58 -2.74 10.55
C GLY A 40 -2.38 -3.60 10.93
N ASP A 41 -1.28 -3.59 10.17
CA ASP A 41 -0.20 -4.57 10.36
C ASP A 41 1.19 -3.95 10.51
N SER A 42 2.10 -4.72 11.08
CA SER A 42 3.52 -4.37 11.13
C SER A 42 4.36 -5.25 10.20
N TYR A 43 5.49 -4.72 9.75
CA TYR A 43 6.35 -5.38 8.77
C TYR A 43 7.82 -5.24 9.12
N ILE A 44 8.63 -6.17 8.64
CA ILE A 44 10.09 -6.08 8.62
C ILE A 44 10.55 -6.05 7.17
N ILE A 45 11.43 -5.11 6.86
CA ILE A 45 12.02 -4.93 5.54
C ILE A 45 13.54 -4.98 5.73
N LEU A 46 14.17 -5.98 5.11
CA LEU A 46 15.63 -6.09 5.04
C LEU A 46 16.10 -5.59 3.69
N ASN A 47 16.89 -4.52 3.69
CA ASN A 47 17.53 -3.99 2.49
C ASN A 47 19.01 -4.37 2.47
N THR A 48 19.37 -5.30 1.59
CA THR A 48 20.74 -5.76 1.39
C THR A 48 21.36 -5.01 0.22
N LYS A 49 22.39 -4.22 0.52
CA LYS A 49 23.05 -3.31 -0.43
C LYS A 49 24.45 -3.80 -0.74
N GLN A 50 24.91 -3.51 -1.96
CA GLN A 50 26.31 -3.69 -2.30
C GLN A 50 27.17 -2.73 -1.46
N ALA A 51 28.15 -3.28 -0.75
CA ALA A 51 29.20 -2.53 -0.09
C ALA A 51 30.53 -2.66 -0.87
N GLY A 52 31.49 -1.79 -0.54
CA GLY A 52 32.81 -1.82 -1.16
C GLY A 52 33.54 -3.16 -0.94
N GLY A 53 34.35 -3.56 -1.93
CA GLY A 53 35.19 -4.75 -1.84
C GLY A 53 34.43 -6.09 -1.89
N GLY A 54 33.31 -6.15 -2.62
CA GLY A 54 32.53 -7.38 -2.80
C GLY A 54 31.73 -7.82 -1.57
N LYS A 55 31.64 -6.97 -0.54
CA LYS A 55 30.82 -7.22 0.66
C LYS A 55 29.41 -6.68 0.46
N VAL A 56 28.50 -7.05 1.35
CA VAL A 56 27.15 -6.47 1.46
C VAL A 56 27.00 -5.74 2.80
N SER A 57 26.07 -4.79 2.84
CA SER A 57 25.59 -4.16 4.06
C SER A 57 24.08 -4.28 4.15
N HIS A 58 23.55 -4.17 5.36
CA HIS A 58 22.14 -4.45 5.66
C HIS A 58 21.54 -3.29 6.43
N ASP A 59 20.35 -2.86 6.00
CA ASP A 59 19.48 -2.01 6.79
C ASP A 59 18.21 -2.81 7.10
N ILE A 60 17.79 -2.80 8.36
CA ILE A 60 16.52 -3.38 8.82
C ILE A 60 15.59 -2.22 9.10
N HIS A 61 14.46 -2.19 8.40
CA HIS A 61 13.37 -1.27 8.70
C HIS A 61 12.22 -2.09 9.29
N PHE A 62 11.68 -1.67 10.43
CA PHE A 62 10.43 -2.20 10.94
C PHE A 62 9.34 -1.13 10.80
N TRP A 63 8.39 -1.40 9.91
CA TRP A 63 7.30 -0.51 9.57
C TRP A 63 6.08 -0.82 10.41
N GLN A 64 5.44 0.22 10.94
CA GLN A 64 4.30 0.12 11.84
C GLN A 64 3.10 0.87 11.26
N GLY A 65 2.04 0.13 10.97
CA GLY A 65 0.78 0.65 10.51
C GLY A 65 0.09 1.50 11.58
N LYS A 66 -0.70 2.48 11.13
CA LYS A 66 -1.41 3.39 12.03
C LYS A 66 -2.50 2.69 12.84
N GLU A 67 -3.04 1.60 12.32
CA GLU A 67 -4.09 0.79 12.92
C GLU A 67 -3.54 -0.52 13.49
N SER A 68 -2.22 -0.72 13.45
CA SER A 68 -1.58 -1.89 14.04
C SER A 68 -1.80 -1.97 15.52
N SER A 69 -2.05 -3.19 15.99
CA SER A 69 -2.21 -3.47 17.40
C SER A 69 -0.88 -3.33 18.16
N GLN A 70 -0.98 -3.15 19.48
CA GLN A 70 0.20 -2.94 20.33
C GLN A 70 1.12 -4.16 20.36
N ASP A 71 0.56 -5.36 20.28
CA ASP A 71 1.29 -6.61 20.20
C ASP A 71 2.03 -6.75 18.85
N ASP A 72 1.43 -6.37 17.73
CA ASP A 72 2.09 -6.40 16.41
C ASP A 72 3.26 -5.42 16.33
N THR A 73 3.05 -4.18 16.79
CA THR A 73 4.11 -3.17 16.82
C THR A 73 5.24 -3.52 17.79
N GLY A 74 4.92 -4.17 18.92
CA GLY A 74 5.91 -4.72 19.84
C GLY A 74 6.66 -5.91 19.24
N ALA A 75 5.95 -6.82 18.58
CA ALA A 75 6.53 -7.98 17.91
C ALA A 75 7.46 -7.58 16.77
N SER A 76 7.12 -6.57 15.98
CA SER A 76 7.98 -6.09 14.88
C SER A 76 9.32 -5.59 15.39
N ALA A 77 9.35 -4.87 16.52
CA ALA A 77 10.57 -4.37 17.13
C ALA A 77 11.44 -5.52 17.68
N ILE A 78 10.84 -6.47 18.40
CA ILE A 78 11.55 -7.64 18.94
C ILE A 78 12.12 -8.51 17.81
N LEU A 79 11.35 -8.71 16.73
CA LEU A 79 11.78 -9.51 15.59
C LEU A 79 12.86 -8.81 14.76
N ALA A 80 12.86 -7.48 14.68
CA ALA A 80 13.95 -6.71 14.08
C ALA A 80 15.27 -6.90 14.86
N GLU A 81 15.23 -6.83 16.19
CA GLU A 81 16.40 -7.09 17.04
C GLU A 81 16.90 -8.55 16.89
N GLN A 82 15.99 -9.52 16.75
CA GLN A 82 16.37 -10.91 16.52
C GLN A 82 17.02 -11.12 15.14
N LEU A 83 16.54 -10.42 14.11
CA LEU A 83 17.15 -10.43 12.79
C LEU A 83 18.54 -9.79 12.82
N ASP A 84 18.69 -8.66 13.51
CA ASP A 84 19.98 -7.99 13.72
C ASP A 84 20.99 -8.92 14.43
N ALA A 85 20.56 -9.55 15.52
CA ALA A 85 21.37 -10.51 16.27
C ALA A 85 21.79 -11.72 15.41
N ALA A 86 20.89 -12.24 14.57
CA ALA A 86 21.19 -13.32 13.63
C ALA A 86 22.22 -12.91 12.56
N MET A 87 22.30 -11.61 12.24
CA MET A 87 23.31 -11.02 11.35
C MET A 87 24.57 -10.53 12.07
N GLY A 88 24.66 -10.80 13.38
CA GLY A 88 25.81 -10.49 14.21
C GLY A 88 25.94 -9.02 14.59
N GLY A 89 24.82 -8.29 14.74
CA GLY A 89 24.81 -6.92 15.26
C GLY A 89 25.39 -5.87 14.32
N LYS A 90 25.30 -6.12 13.01
CA LYS A 90 25.87 -5.27 11.94
C LYS A 90 24.84 -4.41 11.22
N PRO A 91 23.60 -4.89 10.97
CA PRO A 91 22.58 -4.06 10.37
C PRO A 91 22.35 -2.72 11.10
N LYS A 92 21.84 -1.75 10.37
CA LYS A 92 21.25 -0.54 10.97
C LYS A 92 19.76 -0.74 11.10
N GLU A 93 19.20 -0.45 12.27
CA GLU A 93 17.77 -0.57 12.53
C GLU A 93 17.06 0.79 12.40
N PHE A 94 15.92 0.81 11.71
CA PHE A 94 15.09 1.98 11.48
C PHE A 94 13.65 1.68 11.84
N ARG A 95 13.07 2.53 12.70
CA ARG A 95 11.63 2.51 12.97
C ARG A 95 10.92 3.37 11.95
N GLU A 96 10.04 2.76 11.17
CA GLU A 96 9.24 3.45 10.16
C GLU A 96 7.78 3.47 10.61
N VAL A 97 7.16 4.65 10.62
CA VAL A 97 5.75 4.81 11.01
C VAL A 97 4.98 5.24 9.79
N GLN A 98 3.81 4.64 9.56
CA GLN A 98 2.92 5.00 8.46
C GLN A 98 2.73 6.53 8.36
N GLY A 99 3.06 7.10 7.19
CA GLY A 99 2.92 8.52 6.90
C GLY A 99 4.05 9.40 7.46
N SER A 100 5.07 8.82 8.10
CA SER A 100 6.26 9.49 8.63
C SER A 100 7.53 8.68 8.35
N GLU A 101 7.52 7.90 7.28
CA GLU A 101 8.67 7.07 6.88
C GLU A 101 9.86 7.91 6.43
N SER A 102 11.05 7.38 6.69
CA SER A 102 12.31 7.99 6.30
C SER A 102 12.44 8.11 4.77
N PRO A 103 13.14 9.14 4.25
CA PRO A 103 13.48 9.20 2.83
C PRO A 103 14.24 7.95 2.34
N GLU A 104 15.07 7.36 3.19
CA GLU A 104 15.81 6.13 2.92
C GLU A 104 14.88 4.95 2.69
N PHE A 105 13.86 4.77 3.54
CA PHE A 105 12.83 3.74 3.36
C PHE A 105 12.03 3.95 2.07
N LEU A 106 11.57 5.18 1.82
CA LEU A 106 10.77 5.49 0.64
C LEU A 106 11.56 5.27 -0.67
N GLN A 107 12.88 5.43 -0.67
CA GLN A 107 13.73 5.14 -1.84
C GLN A 107 13.82 3.66 -2.20
N ILE A 108 13.54 2.75 -1.25
CA ILE A 108 13.46 1.31 -1.51
C ILE A 108 12.33 1.02 -2.52
N PHE A 109 11.21 1.72 -2.37
CA PHE A 109 10.01 1.52 -3.17
C PHE A 109 9.89 2.59 -4.27
N LYS A 110 10.65 2.44 -5.36
CA LYS A 110 10.66 3.41 -6.49
C LYS A 110 9.28 3.66 -7.11
N GLY A 111 8.36 2.70 -7.02
CA GLY A 111 6.96 2.82 -7.45
C GLY A 111 6.08 3.60 -6.48
N GLY A 112 6.59 3.96 -5.30
CA GLY A 112 5.83 4.45 -4.16
C GLY A 112 5.38 3.33 -3.24
N VAL A 113 4.89 3.73 -2.06
CA VAL A 113 4.28 2.86 -1.07
C VAL A 113 2.76 2.95 -1.20
N LYS A 114 2.04 1.82 -1.18
CA LYS A 114 0.59 1.74 -1.13
C LYS A 114 0.14 1.29 0.25
N TYR A 115 -0.71 2.07 0.89
CA TYR A 115 -1.41 1.65 2.11
C TYR A 115 -2.72 0.97 1.74
N LEU A 116 -3.01 -0.16 2.38
CA LEU A 116 -4.22 -0.95 2.21
C LEU A 116 -4.97 -0.98 3.53
N ALA A 117 -6.28 -0.73 3.53
CA ALA A 117 -7.09 -0.92 4.74
C ALA A 117 -7.10 -2.39 5.21
N GLY A 118 -7.25 -2.61 6.51
CA GLY A 118 -7.33 -3.94 7.13
C GLY A 118 -5.96 -4.47 7.58
N GLY A 119 -5.87 -5.78 7.78
CA GLY A 119 -4.67 -6.41 8.32
C GLY A 119 -4.83 -7.91 8.56
N ALA A 120 -3.76 -8.56 9.04
CA ALA A 120 -3.81 -9.93 9.49
C ALA A 120 -4.67 -9.96 10.75
N ALA A 121 -5.43 -11.03 10.90
CA ALA A 121 -5.99 -11.38 12.18
C ALA A 121 -4.85 -11.35 13.21
N SER A 122 -4.92 -10.47 14.22
CA SER A 122 -4.06 -10.63 15.38
C SER A 122 -4.30 -12.04 15.96
N GLY A 123 -3.37 -12.53 16.79
CA GLY A 123 -3.53 -13.80 17.52
C GLY A 123 -4.77 -13.89 18.43
N PHE A 124 -5.64 -12.88 18.38
CA PHE A 124 -6.90 -12.80 19.08
C PHE A 124 -8.16 -12.57 18.21
N HIS A 125 -8.11 -12.29 16.90
CA HIS A 125 -9.33 -12.14 16.08
C HIS A 125 -9.18 -12.56 14.61
N HIS A 126 -9.87 -13.62 14.19
CA HIS A 126 -10.03 -14.03 12.78
C HIS A 126 -10.82 -12.98 11.98
N HIS A 127 -10.29 -12.57 10.82
CA HIS A 127 -11.08 -11.97 9.75
C HIS A 127 -11.07 -12.92 8.54
N GLU A 128 -12.22 -13.55 8.29
CA GLU A 128 -12.48 -14.32 7.06
C GLU A 128 -12.45 -13.41 5.82
N ASP A 129 -12.17 -14.01 4.66
CA ASP A 129 -12.20 -13.36 3.34
C ASP A 129 -13.52 -12.60 3.14
N ALA A 130 -13.48 -11.29 3.38
CA ALA A 130 -14.62 -10.42 3.19
C ALA A 130 -14.86 -10.19 1.69
N PRO A 131 -16.13 -10.03 1.25
CA PRO A 131 -16.43 -9.61 -0.11
C PRO A 131 -15.64 -8.33 -0.46
N HIS A 132 -15.14 -8.25 -1.71
CA HIS A 132 -14.39 -7.10 -2.20
C HIS A 132 -15.12 -5.81 -1.84
N LYS A 133 -14.47 -4.97 -1.03
CA LYS A 133 -15.01 -3.70 -0.56
C LYS A 133 -14.50 -2.60 -1.47
N ALA A 134 -15.42 -1.82 -2.04
CA ALA A 134 -15.05 -0.69 -2.87
C ALA A 134 -14.14 0.29 -2.12
N ALA A 135 -13.10 0.78 -2.80
CA ALA A 135 -12.09 1.67 -2.24
C ALA A 135 -11.78 2.83 -3.20
N LEU A 136 -11.60 4.03 -2.66
CA LEU A 136 -11.26 5.23 -3.43
C LEU A 136 -9.82 5.64 -3.13
N PHE A 137 -9.02 5.86 -4.16
CA PHE A 137 -7.64 6.31 -4.05
C PHE A 137 -7.48 7.71 -4.65
N HIS A 138 -6.67 8.54 -3.99
CA HIS A 138 -6.34 9.90 -4.39
C HIS A 138 -4.89 9.98 -4.86
N ALA A 139 -4.68 10.30 -6.13
CA ALA A 139 -3.37 10.56 -6.69
C ALA A 139 -3.06 12.06 -6.64
N LYS A 140 -2.09 12.44 -5.80
CA LYS A 140 -1.64 13.81 -5.58
C LYS A 140 -0.12 13.91 -5.62
N GLY A 141 0.41 14.70 -6.54
CA GLY A 141 1.84 14.73 -6.84
C GLY A 141 2.40 13.32 -7.15
N VAL A 142 3.28 12.82 -6.27
CA VAL A 142 3.93 11.51 -6.44
C VAL A 142 3.29 10.37 -5.62
N ARG A 143 2.23 10.65 -4.86
CA ARG A 143 1.62 9.70 -3.92
C ARG A 143 0.24 9.27 -4.41
N VAL A 144 -0.14 8.03 -4.07
CA VAL A 144 -1.49 7.51 -4.21
C VAL A 144 -1.92 6.95 -2.86
N THR A 145 -2.95 7.52 -2.26
CA THR A 145 -3.43 7.17 -0.91
C THR A 145 -4.90 6.83 -0.92
N GLU A 146 -5.32 5.83 -0.15
CA GLU A 146 -6.74 5.55 0.06
C GLU A 146 -7.41 6.72 0.81
N VAL A 147 -8.61 7.11 0.38
CA VAL A 147 -9.41 8.21 0.94
C VAL A 147 -10.85 7.72 1.19
N PRO A 148 -11.65 8.44 2.00
CA PRO A 148 -13.05 8.07 2.21
C PRO A 148 -13.81 7.88 0.88
N LEU A 149 -14.59 6.81 0.80
CA LEU A 149 -15.42 6.53 -0.38
C LEU A 149 -16.60 7.51 -0.42
N GLY A 150 -16.46 8.58 -1.20
CA GLY A 150 -17.55 9.53 -1.42
C GLY A 150 -17.17 10.73 -2.28
N GLY A 151 -18.18 11.38 -2.86
CA GLY A 151 -17.99 12.56 -3.73
C GLY A 151 -17.25 13.72 -3.05
N ALA A 152 -17.37 13.84 -1.72
CA ALA A 152 -16.68 14.85 -0.92
C ALA A 152 -15.14 14.67 -0.89
N SER A 153 -14.60 13.55 -1.35
CA SER A 153 -13.16 13.36 -1.52
C SER A 153 -12.63 13.86 -2.85
N LEU A 154 -13.48 13.95 -3.88
CA LEU A 154 -13.10 14.40 -5.21
C LEU A 154 -12.80 15.90 -5.23
N ASN A 155 -11.83 16.31 -6.03
CA ASN A 155 -11.55 17.72 -6.32
C ASN A 155 -11.03 17.87 -7.76
N SER A 156 -11.22 19.06 -8.35
CA SER A 156 -10.85 19.32 -9.75
C SER A 156 -9.34 19.30 -10.03
N GLY A 157 -8.50 19.39 -9.01
CA GLY A 157 -7.05 19.52 -9.14
C GLY A 157 -6.28 18.20 -9.20
N ASP A 158 -6.92 17.07 -8.96
CA ASP A 158 -6.25 15.79 -8.77
C ASP A 158 -6.93 14.64 -9.55
N VAL A 159 -6.33 13.43 -9.51
CA VAL A 159 -6.89 12.22 -10.13
C VAL A 159 -7.32 11.24 -9.05
N PHE A 160 -8.46 10.59 -9.25
CA PHE A 160 -9.02 9.62 -8.32
C PHE A 160 -9.26 8.27 -8.98
N ILE A 161 -9.00 7.19 -8.26
CA ILE A 161 -9.17 5.81 -8.75
C ILE A 161 -10.19 5.14 -7.83
N LEU A 162 -11.36 4.80 -8.37
CA LEU A 162 -12.35 4.00 -7.67
C LEU A 162 -12.17 2.54 -8.06
N ASP A 163 -11.77 1.73 -7.10
CA ASP A 163 -11.83 0.28 -7.19
C ASP A 163 -13.24 -0.19 -6.80
N ASN A 164 -13.98 -0.70 -7.78
CA ASN A 164 -15.32 -1.24 -7.59
C ASN A 164 -15.37 -2.71 -8.06
N GLY A 165 -14.27 -3.44 -7.86
CA GLY A 165 -14.11 -4.85 -8.19
C GLY A 165 -14.06 -5.09 -9.69
N ALA A 166 -15.21 -5.39 -10.30
CA ALA A 166 -15.28 -5.70 -11.74
C ALA A 166 -14.97 -4.48 -12.63
N LYS A 167 -15.19 -3.26 -12.11
CA LYS A 167 -14.87 -2.00 -12.77
C LYS A 167 -13.89 -1.21 -11.91
N ILE A 168 -12.83 -0.70 -12.53
CA ILE A 168 -11.92 0.27 -11.93
C ILE A 168 -12.09 1.58 -12.70
N PHE A 169 -12.54 2.63 -12.02
CA PHE A 169 -12.76 3.94 -12.64
C PHE A 169 -11.58 4.86 -12.34
N VAL A 170 -11.10 5.58 -13.35
CA VAL A 170 -10.10 6.64 -13.23
C VAL A 170 -10.80 7.96 -13.55
N TRP A 171 -11.14 8.71 -12.50
CA TRP A 171 -11.76 10.01 -12.62
C TRP A 171 -10.70 11.12 -12.58
N THR A 172 -10.68 11.96 -13.61
CA THR A 172 -9.65 12.99 -13.80
C THR A 172 -10.26 14.38 -13.61
N GLY A 173 -9.81 15.11 -12.58
CA GLY A 173 -10.17 16.50 -12.37
C GLY A 173 -9.71 17.41 -13.51
N ALA A 174 -10.45 18.48 -13.78
CA ALA A 174 -10.25 19.40 -14.89
C ALA A 174 -8.86 20.07 -14.89
N SER A 175 -8.26 20.27 -13.71
CA SER A 175 -6.94 20.89 -13.53
C SER A 175 -5.85 19.92 -13.05
N ALA A 176 -6.10 18.60 -13.11
CA ALA A 176 -5.14 17.57 -12.71
C ALA A 176 -3.84 17.61 -13.52
N SER A 177 -2.70 17.48 -12.85
CA SER A 177 -1.38 17.61 -13.48
C SER A 177 -0.99 16.35 -14.27
N PRO A 178 -0.09 16.46 -15.26
CA PRO A 178 0.45 15.30 -15.98
C PRO A 178 1.16 14.28 -15.07
N LEU A 179 1.73 14.73 -13.96
CA LEU A 179 2.39 13.85 -13.00
C LEU A 179 1.38 12.96 -12.28
N GLU A 180 0.27 13.55 -11.81
CA GLU A 180 -0.82 12.83 -11.15
C GLU A 180 -1.48 11.83 -12.10
N LYS A 181 -1.74 12.22 -13.35
CA LYS A 181 -2.29 11.33 -14.39
C LYS A 181 -1.41 10.10 -14.61
N ASN A 182 -0.10 10.28 -14.72
CA ASN A 182 0.84 9.17 -14.88
C ASN A 182 0.90 8.26 -13.64
N LYS A 183 0.86 8.84 -12.44
CA LYS A 183 0.84 8.08 -11.19
C LYS A 183 -0.45 7.29 -11.03
N ALA A 184 -1.59 7.90 -11.35
CA ALA A 184 -2.88 7.24 -11.31
C ALA A 184 -2.95 6.07 -12.29
N LEU A 185 -2.46 6.25 -13.53
CA LEU A 185 -2.40 5.18 -14.52
C LEU A 185 -1.52 4.02 -14.08
N THR A 186 -0.32 4.31 -13.56
CA THR A 186 0.60 3.28 -13.05
C THR A 186 -0.05 2.49 -11.91
N HIS A 187 -0.74 3.17 -11.00
CA HIS A 187 -1.45 2.53 -9.90
C HIS A 187 -2.63 1.69 -10.38
N THR A 188 -3.40 2.20 -11.36
CA THR A 188 -4.56 1.51 -11.94
C THR A 188 -4.16 0.20 -12.61
N ILE A 189 -3.05 0.20 -13.37
CA ILE A 189 -2.51 -1.02 -13.98
C ILE A 189 -2.11 -2.03 -12.90
N ALA A 190 -1.37 -1.58 -11.88
CA ALA A 190 -0.94 -2.44 -10.78
C ALA A 190 -2.10 -2.98 -9.94
N LEU A 191 -3.21 -2.24 -9.85
CA LEU A 191 -4.44 -2.66 -9.19
C LEU A 191 -5.17 -3.72 -10.01
N ARG A 192 -5.42 -3.44 -11.30
CA ARG A 192 -6.07 -4.38 -12.22
C ARG A 192 -5.34 -5.72 -12.29
N ASP A 193 -4.01 -5.71 -12.24
CA ASP A 193 -3.19 -6.90 -12.41
C ASP A 193 -2.86 -7.61 -11.08
N ASP A 194 -3.42 -7.16 -9.95
CA ASP A 194 -3.16 -7.80 -8.66
C ASP A 194 -3.90 -9.15 -8.47
N LYS A 195 -3.69 -9.78 -7.32
CA LYS A 195 -4.26 -11.11 -7.01
C LYS A 195 -5.78 -11.11 -6.92
N ASP A 196 -6.39 -9.96 -6.59
CA ASP A 196 -7.82 -9.84 -6.35
C ASP A 196 -8.53 -9.63 -7.69
N HIS A 197 -7.92 -8.85 -8.59
CA HIS A 197 -8.49 -8.53 -9.91
C HIS A 197 -8.03 -9.44 -11.05
N GLN A 198 -6.81 -9.97 -10.98
CA GLN A 198 -6.23 -10.94 -11.94
C GLN A 198 -6.30 -10.49 -13.41
N GLY A 199 -6.21 -9.18 -13.66
CA GLY A 199 -6.33 -8.58 -14.98
C GLY A 199 -7.76 -8.55 -15.55
N LYS A 200 -8.77 -8.96 -14.77
CA LYS A 200 -10.15 -9.14 -15.25
C LYS A 200 -11.02 -7.89 -15.12
N SER A 201 -10.62 -6.93 -14.29
CA SER A 201 -11.39 -5.68 -14.14
C SER A 201 -11.32 -4.82 -15.38
N GLN A 202 -12.48 -4.27 -15.75
CA GLN A 202 -12.59 -3.27 -16.79
C GLN A 202 -12.10 -1.92 -16.25
N VAL A 203 -11.13 -1.31 -16.94
CA VAL A 203 -10.68 0.04 -16.62
C VAL A 203 -11.49 1.05 -17.42
N ILE A 204 -12.10 2.01 -16.73
CA ILE A 204 -12.97 3.04 -17.30
C ILE A 204 -12.38 4.40 -16.96
N HIS A 205 -12.29 5.29 -17.95
CA HIS A 205 -11.80 6.65 -17.76
C HIS A 205 -12.97 7.63 -17.80
N LEU A 206 -13.02 8.52 -16.82
CA LEU A 206 -13.99 9.60 -16.71
C LEU A 206 -13.24 10.93 -16.49
N GLU A 207 -13.70 11.98 -17.12
CA GLU A 207 -13.23 13.35 -16.90
C GLU A 207 -14.25 14.15 -16.09
N GLU A 208 -13.78 15.21 -15.42
CA GLU A 208 -14.68 16.16 -14.77
C GLU A 208 -15.63 16.78 -15.81
N GLY A 209 -16.94 16.54 -15.62
CA GLY A 209 -17.98 16.91 -16.58
C GLY A 209 -18.69 15.70 -17.20
N ASP A 210 -18.09 14.51 -17.15
CA ASP A 210 -18.72 13.26 -17.59
C ASP A 210 -19.79 12.82 -16.59
N VAL A 211 -21.00 13.36 -16.73
CA VAL A 211 -22.15 13.10 -15.85
C VAL A 211 -23.25 12.27 -16.51
N GLU A 212 -23.04 11.89 -17.78
CA GLU A 212 -24.00 11.14 -18.58
C GLU A 212 -23.45 9.77 -18.96
N GLY A 213 -24.35 8.81 -19.19
CA GLY A 213 -24.00 7.43 -19.54
C GLY A 213 -23.97 6.48 -18.35
N GLU A 214 -23.94 5.18 -18.67
CA GLU A 214 -23.98 4.09 -17.68
C GLU A 214 -22.76 4.13 -16.76
N ASP A 215 -21.57 4.31 -17.31
CA ASP A 215 -20.33 4.31 -16.53
C ASP A 215 -20.23 5.50 -15.56
N ALA A 216 -20.68 6.69 -15.95
CA ALA A 216 -20.78 7.83 -15.05
C ALA A 216 -21.82 7.56 -13.94
N THR A 217 -22.96 6.98 -14.30
CA THR A 217 -24.01 6.62 -13.34
C THR A 217 -23.50 5.62 -12.30
N ASP A 218 -22.80 4.57 -12.75
CA ASP A 218 -22.21 3.55 -11.88
C ASP A 218 -21.15 4.15 -10.94
N PHE A 219 -20.27 4.99 -11.48
CA PHE A 219 -19.23 5.66 -10.71
C PHE A 219 -19.82 6.50 -9.57
N PHE A 220 -20.77 7.38 -9.88
CA PHE A 220 -21.36 8.27 -8.88
C PHE A 220 -22.27 7.53 -7.89
N ALA A 221 -22.97 6.48 -8.33
CA ALA A 221 -23.73 5.60 -7.44
C ALA A 221 -22.82 4.92 -6.42
N ALA A 222 -21.64 4.43 -6.84
CA ALA A 222 -20.66 3.81 -5.96
C ALA A 222 -20.03 4.79 -4.94
N LEU A 223 -20.03 6.09 -5.25
CA LEU A 223 -19.66 7.16 -4.32
C LEU A 223 -20.80 7.59 -3.39
N GLY A 224 -21.96 6.92 -3.45
CA GLY A 224 -23.12 7.22 -2.60
C GLY A 224 -23.94 8.43 -3.07
N ALA A 225 -23.75 8.90 -4.31
CA ALA A 225 -24.58 9.96 -4.88
C ALA A 225 -25.76 9.38 -5.65
N SER A 226 -26.96 9.87 -5.35
CA SER A 226 -28.19 9.51 -6.09
C SER A 226 -28.34 10.25 -7.42
N ASP A 227 -27.59 11.35 -7.61
CA ASP A 227 -27.57 12.15 -8.84
C ASP A 227 -26.13 12.58 -9.15
N PRO A 228 -25.56 12.17 -10.31
CA PRO A 228 -24.28 12.67 -10.82
C PRO A 228 -24.13 14.19 -10.78
N LYS A 229 -25.22 14.94 -10.97
CA LYS A 229 -25.25 16.40 -11.00
C LYS A 229 -25.32 17.05 -9.62
N GLY A 230 -25.55 16.26 -8.57
CA GLY A 230 -25.71 16.72 -7.19
C GLY A 230 -24.47 16.57 -6.31
N ILE A 231 -23.34 16.09 -6.85
CA ILE A 231 -22.13 15.88 -6.05
C ILE A 231 -21.50 17.21 -5.63
N THR A 232 -21.20 17.29 -4.34
CA THR A 232 -20.38 18.36 -3.78
C THR A 232 -18.93 17.91 -3.79
N PHE A 233 -18.11 18.54 -4.64
CA PHE A 233 -16.67 18.36 -4.65
C PHE A 233 -16.03 19.02 -3.42
N ALA A 234 -14.90 18.50 -2.95
CA ALA A 234 -14.05 19.23 -2.03
C ALA A 234 -13.57 20.52 -2.70
N THR A 235 -13.56 21.62 -1.94
CA THR A 235 -12.87 22.85 -2.36
C THR A 235 -11.37 22.57 -2.44
N ALA A 236 -10.76 22.94 -3.56
CA ALA A 236 -9.33 22.80 -3.84
C ALA A 236 -8.44 23.50 -2.78
#